data_AF-A0A813YA98-F1
#
_entry.id   AF-A0A813YA98-F1
#
_cell.length_a   1.000
_cell.length_b   1.000
_cell.length_c   1.000
_cell.angle_alpha   90.00
_cell.angle_beta   90.00
_cell.angle_gamma   90.00
#
_symmetry.space_group_name_H-M   'P 1'
#
loop_
_entity.id
_entity.type
_entity.pdbx_description
1 polymer ?
#
loop_
_entity_poly.entity_id
_entity_poly.type
_entity_poly.pdbx_seq_one_letter_code
_entity_poly.pdbx_strand_id
1 'polypeptide(L)'
;MKKGFLFLATAAVTIGLYSFIPATKKAEPVTYTVTTSASKIDFVGSKKGGYHPGTIALKDGSVTVTDGKLSGGKFTIDMASVKLTDGSGGAEKHIKSDEVLAVEKFAEATFEITGVTYTDASNAEIAGTLTIKGTSVPLKFPAIIRNADDKRFFGQAFFTLNSKLLPIAQVAASDVQVWFITGCSTGFGRQLAREALKSGYSVAVTSRNTNDVKDIVEAYPDTAIAIKLDVTNEAEIKSATEEAIQRFGQIDVLVNNAGIGYFGAIEESEQAEIRRMFEINFFGLANMTNAVLPIMRKQRSGHVVNIASVGGLVGFPGVGFYNATKFAVDGFSESLSKETAHLGIKVTIINPSGFRTDWAGRSANNSKIVIDDYAPSAHANKNTIRGYSGNQPGDPELAAKAIVKAVESENPPLHLLLGVGALKGTLKKMEELKKDIDTWEAITIGADSPKA
;
A
#
# COMPACT_ATOMS: atom_id res chain seq x y z
N MET A 1 -26.11 14.52 5.35
CA MET A 1 -26.42 13.93 4.04
C MET A 1 -25.14 13.94 3.20
N LYS A 2 -24.44 12.80 3.10
CA LYS A 2 -23.19 12.67 2.31
C LYS A 2 -23.45 11.65 1.19
N LYS A 3 -23.21 12.07 -0.06
CA LYS A 3 -23.31 11.23 -1.26
C LYS A 3 -22.12 10.25 -1.24
N GLY A 4 -22.42 8.96 -1.04
CA GLY A 4 -21.42 7.89 -1.05
C GLY A 4 -21.06 7.48 -2.48
N PHE A 5 -19.78 7.50 -2.79
CA PHE A 5 -19.23 6.81 -3.96
C PHE A 5 -18.99 5.34 -3.61
N LEU A 6 -19.33 4.46 -4.52
CA LEU A 6 -19.37 3.01 -4.33
C LEU A 6 -18.18 2.37 -5.04
N PHE A 7 -17.46 1.48 -4.35
CA PHE A 7 -16.39 0.65 -4.90
C PHE A 7 -16.95 -0.70 -5.38
N LEU A 8 -16.67 -1.07 -6.62
CA LEU A 8 -16.82 -2.44 -7.09
C LEU A 8 -15.61 -3.26 -6.58
N ALA A 9 -15.79 -3.98 -5.48
CA ALA A 9 -14.91 -5.09 -5.15
C ALA A 9 -15.26 -6.25 -6.09
N THR A 10 -14.41 -6.49 -7.10
CA THR A 10 -14.45 -7.60 -8.06
C THR A 10 -15.85 -7.94 -8.56
N ALA A 11 -16.21 -7.51 -9.76
CA ALA A 11 -17.26 -8.20 -10.50
C ALA A 11 -16.56 -8.98 -11.61
N ALA A 12 -16.57 -10.31 -11.61
CA ALA A 12 -16.63 -10.99 -12.90
C ALA A 12 -17.90 -10.48 -13.61
N VAL A 13 -18.02 -10.43 -14.93
CA VAL A 13 -19.30 -10.04 -15.55
C VAL A 13 -19.46 -10.97 -16.74
N THR A 14 -19.97 -12.17 -16.54
CA THR A 14 -20.20 -13.15 -17.61
C THR A 14 -21.48 -12.75 -18.33
N ILE A 15 -21.36 -11.98 -19.42
CA ILE A 15 -22.53 -11.64 -20.24
C ILE A 15 -22.81 -12.82 -21.17
N GLY A 16 -23.73 -13.69 -20.77
CA GLY A 16 -24.30 -14.69 -21.68
C GLY A 16 -25.33 -14.03 -22.57
N LEU A 17 -25.03 -13.79 -23.85
CA LEU A 17 -26.01 -13.31 -24.81
C LEU A 17 -26.61 -14.50 -25.55
N TYR A 18 -27.86 -14.82 -25.23
CA TYR A 18 -28.60 -15.85 -25.95
C TYR A 18 -29.52 -15.17 -26.95
N SER A 19 -29.11 -15.15 -28.21
CA SER A 19 -29.97 -14.70 -29.29
C SER A 19 -29.82 -15.59 -30.51
N PHE A 20 -30.95 -16.16 -30.94
CA PHE A 20 -31.04 -17.03 -32.11
C PHE A 20 -31.20 -16.16 -33.34
N ILE A 21 -30.13 -15.98 -34.12
CA ILE A 21 -30.24 -15.19 -35.34
C ILE A 21 -29.55 -15.87 -36.51
N PRO A 22 -30.26 -16.10 -37.64
CA PRO A 22 -29.66 -16.65 -38.83
C PRO A 22 -28.75 -15.60 -39.47
N ALA A 23 -27.43 -15.73 -39.30
CA ALA A 23 -26.48 -14.90 -40.01
C ALA A 23 -26.42 -15.32 -41.49
N THR A 24 -27.01 -14.51 -42.36
CA THR A 24 -26.63 -14.51 -43.78
C THR A 24 -25.32 -13.72 -43.88
N LYS A 25 -24.31 -14.23 -44.61
CA LYS A 25 -23.10 -13.46 -44.96
C LYS A 25 -23.54 -12.24 -45.77
N LYS A 26 -23.78 -11.11 -45.10
CA LYS A 26 -24.06 -9.83 -45.72
C LYS A 26 -22.90 -8.89 -45.41
N ALA A 27 -22.47 -8.15 -46.43
CA ALA A 27 -21.42 -7.15 -46.32
C ALA A 27 -21.84 -5.93 -45.49
N GLU A 28 -23.14 -5.74 -45.28
CA GLU A 28 -23.69 -4.63 -44.49
C GLU A 28 -23.87 -5.01 -43.01
N PRO A 29 -23.67 -4.06 -42.07
CA PRO A 29 -23.92 -4.28 -40.65
C PRO A 29 -25.36 -4.69 -40.36
N VAL A 30 -25.55 -5.83 -39.71
CA VAL A 30 -26.87 -6.31 -39.26
C VAL A 30 -26.96 -6.16 -37.75
N THR A 31 -28.02 -5.50 -37.27
CA THR A 31 -28.28 -5.33 -35.83
C THR A 31 -29.29 -6.36 -35.35
N TYR A 32 -29.01 -6.87 -34.16
CA TYR A 32 -29.55 -8.10 -33.62
C TYR A 32 -29.98 -7.87 -32.18
N THR A 33 -31.27 -8.02 -31.89
CA THR A 33 -31.80 -7.84 -30.53
C THR A 33 -31.40 -9.02 -29.64
N VAL A 34 -31.02 -8.69 -28.41
CA VAL A 34 -30.65 -9.65 -27.37
C VAL A 34 -31.91 -10.11 -26.65
N THR A 35 -32.08 -11.43 -26.49
CA THR A 35 -33.20 -11.98 -25.71
C THR A 35 -32.89 -11.85 -24.22
N THR A 36 -33.63 -11.02 -23.51
CA THR A 36 -33.38 -10.66 -22.11
C THR A 36 -33.72 -11.78 -21.12
N SER A 37 -34.69 -12.63 -21.44
CA SER A 37 -35.11 -13.77 -20.59
C SER A 37 -34.03 -14.84 -20.40
N ALA A 38 -33.04 -14.89 -21.29
CA ALA A 38 -31.92 -15.81 -21.23
C ALA A 38 -30.56 -15.12 -21.00
N SER A 39 -30.53 -13.78 -20.97
CA SER A 39 -29.28 -13.03 -20.92
C SER A 39 -29.03 -12.41 -19.55
N LYS A 40 -27.86 -12.71 -18.98
CA LYS A 40 -27.43 -12.26 -17.65
C LYS A 40 -25.93 -11.98 -17.65
N ILE A 41 -25.51 -11.29 -16.61
CA ILE A 41 -24.15 -10.91 -16.24
C ILE A 41 -23.78 -11.70 -14.98
N ASP A 42 -22.89 -12.70 -15.04
CA ASP A 42 -22.43 -13.39 -13.82
C ASP A 42 -21.22 -12.69 -13.18
N PHE A 43 -21.21 -12.46 -11.87
CA PHE A 43 -20.15 -11.77 -11.15
C PHE A 43 -19.61 -12.48 -9.91
N VAL A 44 -18.59 -11.92 -9.24
CA VAL A 44 -18.02 -12.48 -8.00
C VAL A 44 -17.87 -11.40 -6.93
N GLY A 45 -18.95 -10.99 -6.28
CA GLY A 45 -18.95 -9.91 -5.30
C GLY A 45 -18.41 -10.32 -3.92
N SER A 46 -17.99 -9.34 -3.11
CA SER A 46 -17.59 -9.57 -1.72
C SER A 46 -18.76 -9.42 -0.74
N LYS A 47 -18.84 -10.31 0.26
CA LYS A 47 -19.81 -10.25 1.37
C LYS A 47 -19.18 -10.82 2.63
N LYS A 48 -19.33 -10.15 3.79
CA LYS A 48 -18.92 -10.64 5.13
C LYS A 48 -17.57 -11.40 5.14
N GLY A 49 -16.53 -10.80 4.59
CA GLY A 49 -15.17 -11.39 4.60
C GLY A 49 -14.92 -12.52 3.58
N GLY A 50 -15.83 -12.77 2.64
CA GLY A 50 -15.68 -13.77 1.57
C GLY A 50 -16.06 -13.25 0.17
N TYR A 51 -15.78 -14.06 -0.85
CA TYR A 51 -16.12 -13.82 -2.26
C TYR A 51 -17.21 -14.80 -2.71
N HIS A 52 -18.22 -14.29 -3.40
CA HIS A 52 -19.44 -15.02 -3.74
C HIS A 52 -19.82 -14.79 -5.20
N PRO A 53 -20.18 -15.83 -5.97
CA PRO A 53 -20.75 -15.65 -7.29
C PRO A 53 -22.05 -14.84 -7.23
N GLY A 54 -22.39 -14.17 -8.32
CA GLY A 54 -23.61 -13.38 -8.43
C GLY A 54 -24.08 -13.28 -9.87
N THR A 55 -25.28 -12.74 -10.07
CA THR A 55 -25.87 -12.51 -11.40
C THR A 55 -26.57 -11.15 -11.46
N ILE A 56 -26.59 -10.51 -12.63
CA ILE A 56 -27.35 -9.29 -12.94
C ILE A 56 -28.06 -9.50 -14.28
N ALA A 57 -29.33 -9.20 -14.39
CA ALA A 57 -30.09 -9.32 -15.62
C ALA A 57 -29.80 -8.15 -16.60
N LEU A 58 -29.99 -8.42 -17.89
CA LEU A 58 -30.10 -7.37 -18.90
C LEU A 58 -31.56 -6.97 -19.07
N LYS A 59 -31.81 -5.65 -19.09
CA LYS A 59 -33.13 -5.08 -19.35
C LYS A 59 -33.47 -5.12 -20.84
N ASP A 60 -32.50 -4.77 -21.68
CA ASP A 60 -32.55 -4.85 -23.14
C ASP A 60 -31.14 -4.81 -23.72
N GLY A 61 -31.02 -5.06 -25.02
CA GLY A 61 -29.77 -4.84 -25.73
C GLY A 61 -29.82 -5.28 -27.18
N SER A 62 -28.80 -4.89 -27.92
CA SER A 62 -28.58 -5.30 -29.29
C SER A 62 -27.09 -5.48 -29.57
N VAL A 63 -26.75 -6.36 -30.50
CA VAL A 63 -25.40 -6.48 -31.05
C VAL A 63 -25.43 -6.18 -32.54
N THR A 64 -24.32 -5.69 -33.08
CA THR A 64 -24.16 -5.42 -34.50
C THR A 64 -23.09 -6.34 -35.06
N VAL A 65 -23.44 -7.08 -36.10
CA VAL A 65 -22.57 -8.02 -36.79
C VAL A 65 -22.33 -7.55 -38.20
N THR A 66 -21.06 -7.44 -38.57
CA THR A 66 -20.61 -7.05 -39.92
C THR A 66 -19.71 -8.16 -40.44
N ASP A 67 -19.99 -8.65 -41.65
CA ASP A 67 -19.25 -9.75 -42.27
C ASP A 67 -19.08 -11.00 -41.37
N GLY A 68 -20.18 -11.37 -40.67
CA GLY A 68 -20.19 -12.53 -39.77
C GLY A 68 -19.36 -12.36 -38.49
N LYS A 69 -18.87 -11.15 -38.20
CA LYS A 69 -18.13 -10.83 -36.97
C LYS A 69 -18.85 -9.77 -36.15
N LEU A 70 -18.75 -9.89 -34.82
CA LEU A 70 -19.21 -8.85 -33.91
C LEU A 70 -18.43 -7.56 -34.19
N SER A 71 -19.16 -6.47 -34.34
CA SER A 71 -18.60 -5.16 -34.70
C SER A 71 -19.08 -4.03 -33.78
N GLY A 72 -20.15 -4.27 -33.01
CA GLY A 72 -20.71 -3.30 -32.07
C GLY A 72 -21.84 -3.90 -31.24
N GLY A 73 -22.45 -3.09 -30.38
CA GLY A 73 -23.57 -3.49 -29.55
C GLY A 73 -23.83 -2.53 -28.40
N LYS A 74 -25.02 -2.58 -27.83
CA LYS A 74 -25.45 -1.74 -26.72
C LYS A 74 -26.39 -2.53 -25.83
N PHE A 75 -26.20 -2.44 -24.52
CA PHE A 75 -26.96 -3.21 -23.54
C PHE A 75 -27.38 -2.30 -22.40
N THR A 76 -28.63 -2.45 -21.96
CA THR A 76 -29.11 -1.86 -20.71
C THR A 76 -29.10 -2.93 -19.64
N ILE A 77 -28.40 -2.66 -18.54
CA ILE A 77 -28.21 -3.55 -17.40
C ILE A 77 -29.20 -3.15 -16.32
N ASP A 78 -29.99 -4.12 -15.85
CA ASP A 78 -30.93 -3.92 -14.74
C ASP A 78 -30.15 -4.01 -13.42
N MET A 79 -29.69 -2.87 -12.93
CA MET A 79 -28.89 -2.79 -11.72
C MET A 79 -29.70 -3.10 -10.44
N ALA A 80 -31.03 -3.15 -10.53
CA ALA A 80 -31.89 -3.61 -9.44
C ALA A 80 -32.01 -5.14 -9.36
N SER A 81 -31.58 -5.86 -10.41
CA SER A 81 -31.69 -7.33 -10.49
C SER A 81 -30.49 -8.09 -9.91
N VAL A 82 -29.56 -7.40 -9.25
CA VAL A 82 -28.33 -7.96 -8.69
C VAL A 82 -28.65 -9.05 -7.66
N LYS A 83 -28.09 -10.24 -7.86
CA LYS A 83 -28.20 -11.40 -6.95
C LYS A 83 -26.82 -11.94 -6.61
N LEU A 84 -26.60 -12.37 -5.36
CA LEU A 84 -25.42 -13.14 -4.94
C LEU A 84 -25.86 -14.54 -4.50
N THR A 85 -25.15 -15.58 -4.91
CA THR A 85 -25.34 -16.96 -4.44
C THR A 85 -24.43 -17.25 -3.26
N ASP A 86 -24.98 -17.78 -2.17
CA ASP A 86 -24.19 -18.33 -1.06
C ASP A 86 -23.55 -19.66 -1.48
N GLY A 87 -22.31 -19.88 -1.06
CA GLY A 87 -21.52 -21.06 -1.43
C GLY A 87 -22.02 -22.37 -0.80
N SER A 88 -23.15 -22.37 -0.11
CA SER A 88 -23.80 -23.55 0.45
C SER A 88 -24.98 -23.92 -0.42
N GLY A 89 -24.86 -24.97 -1.23
CA GLY A 89 -25.94 -25.44 -2.09
C GLY A 89 -27.26 -25.60 -1.33
N GLY A 90 -28.28 -24.85 -1.76
CA GLY A 90 -29.64 -24.98 -1.24
C GLY A 90 -30.46 -23.68 -1.29
N ALA A 91 -31.29 -23.57 -2.34
CA ALA A 91 -32.38 -22.61 -2.53
C ALA A 91 -32.00 -21.11 -2.65
N GLU A 92 -32.31 -20.55 -3.83
CA GLU A 92 -32.22 -19.12 -4.17
C GLU A 92 -32.98 -18.24 -3.15
N LYS A 93 -32.29 -17.74 -2.13
CA LYS A 93 -32.85 -16.72 -1.24
C LYS A 93 -32.44 -15.34 -1.74
N HIS A 94 -33.44 -14.49 -1.97
CA HIS A 94 -33.22 -13.05 -2.18
C HIS A 94 -32.68 -12.46 -0.89
N ILE A 95 -31.46 -11.93 -0.94
CA ILE A 95 -30.79 -11.37 0.22
C ILE A 95 -31.15 -9.89 0.31
N LYS A 96 -31.84 -9.50 1.39
CA LYS A 96 -31.85 -8.12 1.87
C LYS A 96 -30.63 -7.96 2.78
N SER A 97 -29.62 -7.17 2.39
CA SER A 97 -28.56 -6.79 3.32
C SER A 97 -27.99 -5.41 2.97
N ASP A 98 -28.04 -4.52 3.95
CA ASP A 98 -27.70 -3.09 3.86
C ASP A 98 -26.20 -2.78 3.58
N GLU A 99 -25.39 -3.78 3.21
CA GLU A 99 -23.92 -3.66 3.04
C GLU A 99 -23.38 -4.35 1.78
N VAL A 100 -24.23 -4.82 0.87
CA VAL A 100 -23.81 -5.29 -0.46
C VAL A 100 -24.23 -4.24 -1.46
N LEU A 101 -23.26 -3.55 -2.08
CA LEU A 101 -23.46 -2.63 -3.21
C LEU A 101 -24.66 -1.66 -3.07
N ALA A 102 -24.40 -0.36 -2.91
CA ALA A 102 -25.42 0.66 -3.21
C ALA A 102 -25.79 0.75 -4.71
N VAL A 103 -25.66 -0.35 -5.47
CA VAL A 103 -26.01 -0.49 -6.88
C VAL A 103 -27.53 -0.53 -7.06
N GLU A 104 -28.26 -1.10 -6.12
CA GLU A 104 -29.73 -1.06 -6.05
C GLU A 104 -30.29 0.37 -5.89
N LYS A 105 -29.45 1.38 -5.61
CA LYS A 105 -29.83 2.81 -5.68
C LYS A 105 -29.79 3.39 -7.09
N PHE A 106 -29.40 2.59 -8.08
CA PHE A 106 -29.37 2.92 -9.50
C PHE A 106 -30.33 1.99 -10.23
N ALA A 107 -31.25 2.55 -11.01
CA ALA A 107 -32.19 1.73 -11.76
C ALA A 107 -31.50 0.99 -12.92
N GLU A 108 -30.56 1.66 -13.61
CA GLU A 108 -30.03 1.19 -14.89
C GLU A 108 -28.57 1.61 -15.11
N ALA A 109 -27.84 0.79 -15.87
CA ALA A 109 -26.55 1.12 -16.48
C ALA A 109 -26.57 0.74 -17.96
N THR A 110 -25.72 1.37 -18.77
CA THR A 110 -25.64 1.07 -20.21
C THR A 110 -24.22 0.71 -20.59
N PHE A 111 -24.02 -0.39 -21.32
CA PHE A 111 -22.73 -0.74 -21.91
C PHE A 111 -22.81 -0.66 -23.42
N GLU A 112 -21.90 0.06 -24.06
CA GLU A 112 -21.84 0.22 -25.52
C GLU A 112 -20.49 -0.27 -26.04
N ILE A 113 -20.49 -1.23 -26.95
CA ILE A 113 -19.28 -1.73 -27.62
C ILE A 113 -18.85 -0.70 -28.66
N THR A 114 -17.68 -0.12 -28.46
CA THR A 114 -17.08 0.89 -29.32
C THR A 114 -15.99 0.34 -30.24
N GLY A 115 -15.55 -0.91 -30.02
CA GLY A 115 -14.61 -1.59 -30.92
C GLY A 115 -14.46 -3.08 -30.62
N VAL A 116 -14.13 -3.86 -31.65
CA VAL A 116 -13.85 -5.30 -31.53
C VAL A 116 -12.62 -5.63 -32.36
N THR A 117 -11.59 -6.19 -31.73
CA THR A 117 -10.32 -6.57 -32.37
C THR A 117 -10.14 -8.08 -32.26
N TYR A 118 -10.37 -8.82 -33.34
CA TYR A 118 -10.19 -10.27 -33.34
C TYR A 118 -8.70 -10.64 -33.31
N THR A 119 -8.31 -11.47 -32.33
CA THR A 119 -6.96 -12.04 -32.24
C THR A 119 -6.85 -13.35 -32.98
N ASP A 120 -7.96 -14.11 -33.10
CA ASP A 120 -8.08 -15.28 -33.97
C ASP A 120 -9.55 -15.50 -34.39
N ALA A 121 -9.88 -16.68 -34.92
CA ALA A 121 -11.23 -17.02 -35.39
C ALA A 121 -12.31 -17.00 -34.30
N SER A 122 -11.91 -17.19 -33.04
CA SER A 122 -12.79 -17.36 -31.89
C SER A 122 -12.47 -16.45 -30.71
N ASN A 123 -11.35 -15.73 -30.74
CA ASN A 123 -10.95 -14.80 -29.68
C ASN A 123 -10.88 -13.38 -30.23
N ALA A 124 -11.39 -12.44 -29.44
CA ALA A 124 -11.37 -11.02 -29.72
C ALA A 124 -11.13 -10.21 -28.46
N GLU A 125 -10.61 -9.01 -28.61
CA GLU A 125 -10.58 -7.99 -27.59
C GLU A 125 -11.69 -6.98 -27.88
N ILE A 126 -12.62 -6.83 -26.93
CA ILE A 126 -13.74 -5.91 -27.05
C ILE A 126 -13.40 -4.65 -26.26
N ALA A 127 -13.55 -3.49 -26.91
CA ALA A 127 -13.55 -2.18 -26.30
C ALA A 127 -14.99 -1.66 -26.23
N GLY A 128 -15.36 -1.03 -25.12
CA GLY A 128 -16.67 -0.42 -24.95
C GLY A 128 -16.69 0.62 -23.85
N THR A 129 -17.85 1.23 -23.64
CA THR A 129 -18.06 2.27 -22.63
C THR A 129 -19.22 1.87 -21.73
N LEU A 130 -18.96 1.74 -20.43
CA LEU A 130 -19.98 1.55 -19.40
C LEU A 130 -20.41 2.90 -18.85
N THR A 131 -21.71 3.19 -18.89
CA THR A 131 -22.29 4.44 -18.41
C THR A 131 -23.24 4.18 -17.24
N ILE A 132 -23.01 4.86 -16.12
CA ILE A 132 -23.84 4.79 -14.91
C ILE A 132 -24.10 6.23 -14.43
N LYS A 133 -25.37 6.65 -14.35
CA LYS A 133 -25.76 8.02 -13.96
C LYS A 133 -24.97 9.13 -14.66
N GLY A 134 -24.77 9.00 -15.97
CA GLY A 134 -24.05 9.98 -16.79
C GLY A 134 -22.53 9.98 -16.63
N THR A 135 -21.97 9.09 -15.81
CA THR A 135 -20.52 8.84 -15.75
C THR A 135 -20.18 7.69 -16.69
N SER A 136 -19.27 7.92 -17.62
CA SER A 136 -18.86 6.94 -18.64
C SER A 136 -17.43 6.45 -18.37
N VAL A 137 -17.24 5.13 -18.43
CA VAL A 137 -15.97 4.45 -18.16
C VAL A 137 -15.62 3.58 -19.37
N PRO A 138 -14.49 3.83 -20.06
CA PRO A 138 -14.03 2.94 -21.12
C PRO A 138 -13.52 1.61 -20.52
N LEU A 139 -13.93 0.50 -21.12
CA LEU A 139 -13.55 -0.86 -20.74
C LEU A 139 -12.94 -1.55 -21.96
N LYS A 140 -11.91 -2.37 -21.72
CA LYS A 140 -11.32 -3.23 -22.73
C LYS A 140 -11.06 -4.61 -22.15
N PHE A 141 -11.52 -5.67 -22.81
CA PHE A 141 -11.43 -7.02 -22.27
C PHE A 141 -11.34 -8.09 -23.36
N PRO A 142 -10.64 -9.21 -23.09
CA PRO A 142 -10.69 -10.36 -23.97
C PRO A 142 -12.07 -11.00 -23.91
N ALA A 143 -12.50 -11.53 -25.05
CA ALA A 143 -13.78 -12.17 -25.28
C ALA A 143 -13.56 -13.38 -26.18
N ILE A 144 -14.20 -14.49 -25.84
CA ILE A 144 -14.31 -15.63 -26.74
C ILE A 144 -15.61 -15.44 -27.53
N ILE A 145 -15.53 -15.36 -28.85
CA ILE A 145 -16.66 -15.25 -29.75
C ILE A 145 -16.73 -16.56 -30.54
N ARG A 146 -17.54 -17.50 -30.06
CA ARG A 146 -17.74 -18.77 -30.75
C ARG A 146 -18.70 -18.58 -31.94
N ASN A 147 -18.25 -18.95 -33.13
CA ASN A 147 -19.14 -19.24 -34.25
C ASN A 147 -19.62 -20.68 -34.06
N ALA A 148 -20.93 -20.92 -34.09
CA ALA A 148 -21.42 -22.28 -34.22
C ALA A 148 -21.45 -22.60 -35.72
N ASP A 149 -20.65 -23.57 -36.13
CA ASP A 149 -20.82 -24.20 -37.43
C ASP A 149 -22.26 -24.76 -37.52
N ASP A 150 -22.91 -24.46 -38.63
CA ASP A 150 -24.31 -24.77 -38.97
C ASP A 150 -25.44 -23.98 -38.27
N LYS A 151 -25.84 -22.89 -38.96
CA LYS A 151 -27.16 -22.22 -38.92
C LYS A 151 -27.59 -21.58 -37.60
N ARG A 152 -26.72 -21.46 -36.60
CA ARG A 152 -27.06 -20.85 -35.30
C ARG A 152 -25.85 -20.12 -34.75
N PHE A 153 -25.96 -18.83 -34.43
CA PHE A 153 -24.88 -18.14 -33.71
C PHE A 153 -24.93 -18.54 -32.23
N PHE A 154 -23.82 -19.05 -31.69
CA PHE A 154 -23.66 -19.38 -30.27
C PHE A 154 -22.40 -18.69 -29.75
N GLY A 155 -22.51 -17.41 -29.43
CA GLY A 155 -21.40 -16.65 -28.84
C GLY A 155 -21.44 -16.74 -27.32
N GLN A 156 -20.59 -17.56 -26.70
CA GLN A 156 -20.28 -17.46 -25.27
C GLN A 156 -19.03 -16.62 -25.06
N ALA A 157 -19.21 -15.36 -24.67
CA ALA A 157 -18.13 -14.50 -24.23
C ALA A 157 -17.92 -14.63 -22.71
N PHE A 158 -16.74 -15.12 -22.34
CA PHE A 158 -16.30 -15.18 -20.95
C PHE A 158 -15.46 -13.93 -20.65
N PHE A 159 -15.77 -13.25 -19.56
CA PHE A 159 -15.02 -12.08 -19.11
C PHE A 159 -14.48 -12.33 -17.70
N THR A 160 -13.17 -12.15 -17.54
CA THR A 160 -12.51 -12.13 -16.22
C THR A 160 -11.95 -10.73 -16.01
N LEU A 161 -12.64 -9.91 -15.22
CA LEU A 161 -12.10 -8.65 -14.71
C LEU A 161 -11.07 -8.98 -13.62
N ASN A 162 -9.80 -9.08 -14.02
CA ASN A 162 -8.68 -9.12 -13.09
C ASN A 162 -8.44 -7.69 -12.54
N SER A 163 -7.98 -7.56 -11.30
CA SER A 163 -7.62 -6.28 -10.66
C SER A 163 -6.57 -5.46 -11.44
N LYS A 164 -6.00 -6.02 -12.51
CA LYS A 164 -5.11 -5.34 -13.46
C LYS A 164 -5.80 -4.58 -14.61
N LEU A 165 -7.12 -4.75 -14.80
CA LEU A 165 -7.86 -4.25 -15.99
C LEU A 165 -8.94 -3.21 -15.69
N LEU A 166 -9.14 -2.84 -14.42
CA LEU A 166 -9.71 -1.54 -14.10
C LEU A 166 -8.55 -0.54 -14.16
N PRO A 167 -8.55 0.46 -15.06
CA PRO A 167 -8.07 1.73 -14.60
C PRO A 167 -9.02 2.07 -13.45
N ILE A 168 -8.58 1.84 -12.20
CA ILE A 168 -8.79 2.87 -11.16
C ILE A 168 -8.60 4.15 -11.94
N ALA A 169 -9.64 4.99 -12.05
CA ALA A 169 -9.59 6.27 -12.75
C ALA A 169 -8.15 6.69 -12.67
N GLN A 170 -7.43 6.64 -13.80
CA GLN A 170 -6.02 6.94 -13.79
C GLN A 170 -6.06 8.38 -13.37
N VAL A 171 -5.93 8.62 -12.06
CA VAL A 171 -5.47 9.85 -11.50
C VAL A 171 -4.18 9.92 -12.27
N ALA A 172 -4.19 10.70 -13.35
CA ALA A 172 -3.00 10.95 -14.12
C ALA A 172 -1.95 11.19 -13.04
N ALA A 173 -0.88 10.36 -13.04
CA ALA A 173 0.15 10.42 -12.04
C ALA A 173 0.38 11.90 -11.77
N SER A 174 -0.05 12.38 -10.61
CA SER A 174 0.08 13.79 -10.35
C SER A 174 1.58 14.04 -10.34
N ASP A 175 2.05 15.10 -10.97
CA ASP A 175 3.44 15.52 -10.80
C ASP A 175 3.80 15.74 -9.30
N VAL A 176 2.78 15.76 -8.45
CA VAL A 176 2.86 15.75 -6.99
C VAL A 176 3.27 14.37 -6.45
N GLN A 177 4.45 14.34 -5.83
CA GLN A 177 4.98 13.17 -5.13
C GLN A 177 4.07 12.72 -3.96
N VAL A 178 3.94 11.41 -3.77
CA VAL A 178 3.10 10.78 -2.75
C VAL A 178 3.95 10.13 -1.65
N TRP A 179 3.74 10.55 -0.41
CA TRP A 179 4.41 10.06 0.78
C TRP A 179 3.50 9.12 1.59
N PHE A 180 3.98 7.93 1.90
CA PHE A 180 3.34 7.00 2.83
C PHE A 180 4.11 7.01 4.15
N ILE A 181 3.52 7.53 5.22
CA ILE A 181 4.23 7.72 6.49
C ILE A 181 3.61 6.86 7.60
N THR A 182 4.40 5.96 8.18
CA THR A 182 3.93 5.11 9.29
C THR A 182 4.00 5.85 10.64
N GLY A 183 2.97 5.73 11.48
CA GLY A 183 3.01 6.26 12.85
C GLY A 183 2.96 7.79 12.97
N CYS A 184 1.95 8.43 12.39
CA CYS A 184 1.79 9.89 12.31
C CYS A 184 1.07 10.54 13.50
N SER A 185 0.72 9.79 14.55
CA SER A 185 -0.06 10.33 15.67
C SER A 185 0.72 11.36 16.50
N THR A 186 2.04 11.22 16.61
CA THR A 186 2.91 12.11 17.40
C THR A 186 4.33 12.17 16.80
N GLY A 187 5.21 13.00 17.40
CA GLY A 187 6.64 12.95 17.14
C GLY A 187 7.04 13.24 15.68
N PHE A 188 8.05 12.51 15.19
CA PHE A 188 8.60 12.72 13.84
C PHE A 188 7.58 12.48 12.75
N GLY A 189 6.86 11.34 12.77
CA GLY A 189 5.85 11.04 11.75
C GLY A 189 4.81 12.15 11.60
N ARG A 190 4.34 12.71 12.72
CA ARG A 190 3.40 13.84 12.71
C ARG A 190 3.98 15.10 12.07
N GLN A 191 5.19 15.48 12.45
CA GLN A 191 5.82 16.69 11.92
C GLN A 191 6.23 16.52 10.45
N LEU A 192 6.69 15.33 10.08
CA LEU A 192 7.04 15.01 8.70
C LEU A 192 5.82 15.00 7.79
N ALA A 193 4.69 14.43 8.23
CA ALA A 193 3.44 14.51 7.48
C ALA A 193 3.02 15.96 7.23
N ARG A 194 3.09 16.82 8.25
CA ARG A 194 2.79 18.25 8.10
C ARG A 194 3.76 18.95 7.17
N GLU A 195 5.05 18.69 7.29
CA GLU A 195 6.05 19.33 6.45
C GLU A 195 5.92 18.91 4.99
N ALA A 196 5.74 17.61 4.71
CA ALA A 196 5.50 17.13 3.36
C ALA A 196 4.25 17.75 2.72
N LEU A 197 3.14 17.84 3.48
CA LEU A 197 1.92 18.52 3.02
C LEU A 197 2.14 20.02 2.76
N LYS A 198 2.91 20.71 3.61
CA LYS A 198 3.29 22.12 3.40
C LYS A 198 4.16 22.32 2.16
N SER A 199 5.01 21.35 1.84
CA SER A 199 5.84 21.34 0.62
C SER A 199 5.05 21.00 -0.65
N GLY A 200 3.73 20.82 -0.54
CA GLY A 200 2.85 20.55 -1.69
C GLY A 200 2.74 19.09 -2.07
N TYR A 201 3.26 18.16 -1.26
CA TYR A 201 3.14 16.73 -1.50
C TYR A 201 1.81 16.16 -1.03
N SER A 202 1.45 15.00 -1.56
CA SER A 202 0.32 14.20 -1.05
C SER A 202 0.82 13.21 0.01
N VAL A 203 0.05 12.98 1.06
CA VAL A 203 0.47 12.16 2.20
C VAL A 203 -0.63 11.17 2.63
N ALA A 204 -0.29 9.88 2.64
CA ALA A 204 -0.98 8.86 3.40
C ALA A 204 -0.51 8.92 4.87
N VAL A 205 -1.35 9.51 5.72
CA VAL A 205 -1.08 9.80 7.12
C VAL A 205 -1.60 8.65 7.97
N THR A 206 -0.73 7.72 8.37
CA THR A 206 -1.21 6.50 9.03
C THR A 206 -1.13 6.56 10.56
N SER A 207 -2.09 5.92 11.24
CA SER A 207 -2.14 5.78 12.70
C SER A 207 -2.95 4.54 13.08
N ARG A 208 -2.69 3.94 14.25
CA ARG A 208 -3.54 2.87 14.79
C ARG A 208 -4.97 3.36 15.10
N ASN A 209 -5.11 4.65 15.43
CA ASN A 209 -6.38 5.35 15.58
C ASN A 209 -6.36 6.60 14.69
N THR A 210 -7.18 6.60 13.64
CA THR A 210 -7.22 7.69 12.65
C THR A 210 -7.73 9.00 13.24
N ASN A 211 -8.45 8.98 14.37
CA ASN A 211 -8.85 10.20 15.07
C ASN A 211 -7.65 11.01 15.57
N ASP A 212 -6.52 10.37 15.87
CA ASP A 212 -5.30 11.04 16.35
C ASP A 212 -4.63 11.92 15.29
N VAL A 213 -5.03 11.76 14.01
CA VAL A 213 -4.49 12.49 12.86
C VAL A 213 -5.56 13.23 12.07
N LYS A 214 -6.80 13.26 12.58
CA LYS A 214 -7.95 13.93 11.94
C LYS A 214 -7.65 15.39 11.63
N ASP A 215 -6.97 16.06 12.54
CA ASP A 215 -6.61 17.48 12.41
C ASP A 215 -5.58 17.76 11.30
N ILE A 216 -4.76 16.78 10.92
CA ILE A 216 -3.86 16.88 9.76
C ILE A 216 -4.69 16.79 8.48
N VAL A 217 -5.59 15.82 8.39
CA VAL A 217 -6.41 15.62 7.18
C VAL A 217 -7.41 16.74 6.97
N GLU A 218 -8.00 17.28 8.03
CA GLU A 218 -8.91 18.42 7.95
C GLU A 218 -8.21 19.71 7.47
N ALA A 219 -6.90 19.86 7.75
CA ALA A 219 -6.11 20.98 7.25
C ALA A 219 -5.70 20.81 5.78
N TYR A 220 -5.70 19.58 5.24
CA TYR A 220 -5.24 19.24 3.88
C TYR A 220 -6.17 18.22 3.19
N PRO A 221 -7.47 18.50 3.01
CA PRO A 221 -8.45 17.51 2.57
C PRO A 221 -8.20 16.92 1.17
N ASP A 222 -7.50 17.67 0.31
CA ASP A 222 -7.24 17.27 -1.08
C ASP A 222 -5.93 16.47 -1.25
N THR A 223 -4.99 16.61 -0.31
CA THR A 223 -3.65 16.02 -0.40
C THR A 223 -3.33 15.06 0.74
N ALA A 224 -4.16 14.99 1.78
CA ALA A 224 -3.99 14.05 2.89
C ALA A 224 -5.13 13.02 2.97
N ILE A 225 -4.79 11.80 3.36
CA ILE A 225 -5.75 10.76 3.77
C ILE A 225 -5.30 10.12 5.08
N ALA A 226 -6.22 9.91 6.01
CA ALA A 226 -5.96 9.18 7.25
C ALA A 226 -6.23 7.70 7.04
N ILE A 227 -5.22 6.86 7.26
CA ILE A 227 -5.31 5.41 7.06
C ILE A 227 -5.03 4.68 8.37
N LYS A 228 -5.87 3.70 8.72
CA LYS A 228 -5.62 2.87 9.90
C LYS A 228 -4.47 1.91 9.61
N LEU A 229 -3.46 1.90 10.46
CA LEU A 229 -2.34 0.98 10.32
C LEU A 229 -1.69 0.63 11.67
N ASP A 230 -1.73 -0.66 12.02
CA ASP A 230 -0.75 -1.31 12.88
C ASP A 230 0.30 -2.05 12.02
N VAL A 231 1.56 -1.65 12.14
CA VAL A 231 2.67 -2.25 11.37
C VAL A 231 2.98 -3.70 11.78
N THR A 232 2.41 -4.21 12.87
CA THR A 232 2.53 -5.64 13.22
C THR A 232 1.39 -6.48 12.65
N ASN A 233 0.45 -5.88 11.90
CA ASN A 233 -0.70 -6.57 11.33
C ASN A 233 -0.61 -6.57 9.79
N GLU A 234 -0.28 -7.74 9.21
CA GLU A 234 -0.11 -7.91 7.77
C GLU A 234 -1.36 -7.53 6.95
N ALA A 235 -2.56 -7.79 7.47
CA ALA A 235 -3.80 -7.42 6.79
C ALA A 235 -4.00 -5.90 6.75
N GLU A 236 -3.63 -5.19 7.83
CA GLU A 236 -3.67 -3.73 7.87
C GLU A 236 -2.59 -3.11 6.97
N ILE A 237 -1.38 -3.68 6.91
CA ILE A 237 -0.32 -3.26 5.96
C ILE A 237 -0.82 -3.33 4.52
N LYS A 238 -1.40 -4.47 4.14
CA LYS A 238 -1.94 -4.67 2.79
C LYS A 238 -3.05 -3.68 2.49
N SER A 239 -4.06 -3.59 3.36
CA SER A 239 -5.19 -2.68 3.19
C SER A 239 -4.74 -1.22 3.11
N ALA A 240 -3.78 -0.81 3.94
CA ALA A 240 -3.29 0.57 3.96
C ALA A 240 -2.55 0.92 2.66
N THR A 241 -1.74 0.01 2.16
CA THR A 241 -1.03 0.18 0.88
C THR A 241 -2.01 0.27 -0.29
N GLU A 242 -3.04 -0.58 -0.30
CA GLU A 242 -4.11 -0.56 -1.31
C GLU A 242 -4.92 0.75 -1.26
N GLU A 243 -5.25 1.24 -0.07
CA GLU A 243 -5.98 2.50 0.13
C GLU A 243 -5.17 3.72 -0.34
N ALA A 244 -3.86 3.76 -0.05
CA ALA A 244 -2.98 4.83 -0.53
C ALA A 244 -2.89 4.84 -2.07
N ILE A 245 -2.74 3.66 -2.70
CA ILE A 245 -2.72 3.53 -4.15
C ILE A 245 -4.08 3.87 -4.77
N GLN A 246 -5.18 3.48 -4.13
CA GLN A 246 -6.51 3.84 -4.59
C GLN A 246 -6.73 5.35 -4.56
N ARG A 247 -6.19 6.05 -3.56
CA ARG A 247 -6.35 7.49 -3.39
C ARG A 247 -5.45 8.31 -4.31
N PHE A 248 -4.21 7.87 -4.53
CA PHE A 248 -3.17 8.68 -5.19
C PHE A 248 -2.56 8.04 -6.44
N GLY A 249 -2.81 6.76 -6.71
CA GLY A 249 -2.30 6.02 -7.88
C GLY A 249 -0.87 5.51 -7.75
N GLN A 250 -0.06 6.10 -6.87
CA GLN A 250 1.36 5.78 -6.69
C GLN A 250 1.81 5.94 -5.22
N ILE A 251 2.99 5.41 -4.91
CA ILE A 251 3.72 5.71 -3.67
C ILE A 251 5.17 5.99 -4.07
N ASP A 252 5.61 7.22 -3.88
CA ASP A 252 6.94 7.67 -4.29
C ASP A 252 7.93 7.67 -3.11
N VAL A 253 7.43 7.96 -1.91
CA VAL A 253 8.23 7.97 -0.69
C VAL A 253 7.56 7.10 0.38
N LEU A 254 8.23 6.05 0.84
CA LEU A 254 7.82 5.30 2.02
C LEU A 254 8.65 5.78 3.21
N VAL A 255 8.00 6.27 4.25
CA VAL A 255 8.66 6.57 5.53
C VAL A 255 8.24 5.56 6.58
N ASN A 256 9.17 4.67 6.93
CA ASN A 256 9.01 3.77 8.06
C ASN A 256 9.43 4.48 9.36
N ASN A 257 8.46 5.14 10.00
CA ASN A 257 8.65 5.91 11.23
C ASN A 257 8.08 5.22 12.48
N ALA A 258 7.05 4.38 12.35
CA ALA A 258 6.46 3.68 13.48
C ALA A 258 7.53 2.94 14.29
N GLY A 259 7.54 3.18 15.60
CA GLY A 259 8.57 2.63 16.49
C GLY A 259 8.30 2.95 17.96
N ILE A 260 8.81 2.11 18.84
CA ILE A 260 8.74 2.25 20.30
C ILE A 260 10.13 2.13 20.94
N GLY A 261 10.26 2.68 22.13
CA GLY A 261 11.42 2.48 22.99
C GLY A 261 11.16 1.45 24.09
N TYR A 262 12.23 0.98 24.70
CA TYR A 262 12.19 0.14 25.90
C TYR A 262 13.49 0.34 26.68
N PHE A 263 13.38 0.55 27.99
CA PHE A 263 14.52 0.84 28.86
C PHE A 263 14.73 -0.26 29.89
N GLY A 264 15.93 -0.83 29.92
CA GLY A 264 16.36 -1.85 30.88
C GLY A 264 17.81 -2.25 30.60
N ALA A 265 18.52 -2.72 31.62
CA ALA A 265 19.76 -3.47 31.37
C ALA A 265 19.43 -4.74 30.56
N ILE A 266 20.44 -5.31 29.90
CA ILE A 266 20.23 -6.51 29.05
C ILE A 266 19.64 -7.66 29.89
N GLU A 267 20.18 -7.90 31.08
CA GLU A 267 19.72 -8.95 31.98
C GLU A 267 18.35 -8.67 32.63
N GLU A 268 17.97 -7.40 32.73
CA GLU A 268 16.66 -6.99 33.27
C GLU A 268 15.54 -7.10 32.23
N SER A 269 15.86 -7.38 30.96
CA SER A 269 14.92 -7.16 29.87
C SER A 269 13.91 -8.29 29.71
N GLU A 270 12.61 -7.96 29.78
CA GLU A 270 11.55 -8.96 29.65
C GLU A 270 11.35 -9.39 28.19
N GLN A 271 11.36 -10.72 27.94
CA GLN A 271 11.27 -11.28 26.57
C GLN A 271 10.04 -10.80 25.78
N ALA A 272 8.88 -10.62 26.43
CA ALA A 272 7.68 -10.12 25.77
C ALA A 272 7.85 -8.69 25.25
N GLU A 273 8.49 -7.81 26.02
CA GLU A 273 8.75 -6.42 25.62
C GLU A 273 9.82 -6.37 24.52
N ILE A 274 10.87 -7.20 24.62
CA ILE A 274 11.88 -7.34 23.57
C ILE A 274 11.23 -7.75 22.25
N ARG A 275 10.46 -8.84 22.25
CA ARG A 275 9.81 -9.36 21.03
C ARG A 275 8.87 -8.34 20.43
N ARG A 276 8.01 -7.73 21.24
CA ARG A 276 7.12 -6.64 20.81
C ARG A 276 7.88 -5.49 20.16
N MET A 277 9.02 -5.09 20.72
CA MET A 277 9.84 -4.03 20.14
C MET A 277 10.44 -4.43 18.79
N PHE A 278 10.89 -5.67 18.61
CA PHE A 278 11.34 -6.18 17.30
C PHE A 278 10.20 -6.25 16.27
N GLU A 279 9.01 -6.72 16.68
CA GLU A 279 7.83 -6.75 15.81
C GLU A 279 7.51 -5.36 15.25
N ILE A 280 7.57 -4.33 16.09
CA ILE A 280 7.23 -2.96 15.67
C ILE A 280 8.40 -2.30 14.93
N ASN A 281 9.59 -2.26 15.54
CA ASN A 281 10.71 -1.45 15.06
C ASN A 281 11.39 -2.05 13.82
N PHE A 282 11.35 -3.38 13.67
CA PHE A 282 12.06 -4.08 12.61
C PHE A 282 11.13 -4.83 11.67
N PHE A 283 10.38 -5.84 12.15
CA PHE A 283 9.55 -6.66 11.26
C PHE A 283 8.42 -5.84 10.62
N GLY A 284 7.78 -4.93 11.35
CA GLY A 284 6.79 -4.02 10.79
C GLY A 284 7.36 -3.10 9.72
N LEU A 285 8.57 -2.57 9.92
CA LEU A 285 9.30 -1.79 8.92
C LEU A 285 9.62 -2.63 7.67
N ALA A 286 10.13 -3.85 7.86
CA ALA A 286 10.47 -4.75 6.77
C ALA A 286 9.22 -5.16 5.98
N ASN A 287 8.12 -5.47 6.66
CA ASN A 287 6.85 -5.84 6.04
C ASN A 287 6.22 -4.68 5.26
N MET A 288 6.25 -3.46 5.82
CA MET A 288 5.83 -2.26 5.08
C MET A 288 6.69 -2.02 3.84
N THR A 289 8.02 -2.18 3.97
CA THR A 289 8.93 -2.09 2.84
C THR A 289 8.58 -3.12 1.77
N ASN A 290 8.37 -4.38 2.14
CA ASN A 290 8.00 -5.46 1.22
C ASN A 290 6.64 -5.24 0.54
N ALA A 291 5.70 -4.58 1.21
CA ALA A 291 4.40 -4.24 0.61
C ALA A 291 4.51 -3.13 -0.44
N VAL A 292 5.39 -2.15 -0.23
CA VAL A 292 5.54 -0.98 -1.12
C VAL A 292 6.58 -1.22 -2.23
N LEU A 293 7.60 -2.03 -2.00
CA LEU A 293 8.70 -2.22 -2.95
C LEU A 293 8.26 -2.72 -4.34
N PRO A 294 7.26 -3.62 -4.50
CA PRO A 294 6.74 -4.01 -5.80
C PRO A 294 6.15 -2.84 -6.60
N ILE A 295 5.58 -1.85 -5.91
CA ILE A 295 5.01 -0.63 -6.51
C ILE A 295 6.15 0.24 -7.05
N MET A 296 7.12 0.58 -6.20
CA MET A 296 8.30 1.38 -6.58
C MET A 296 9.12 0.70 -7.69
N ARG A 297 9.28 -0.63 -7.63
CA ARG A 297 9.95 -1.41 -8.68
C ARG A 297 9.23 -1.31 -10.02
N LYS A 298 7.89 -1.31 -10.04
CA LYS A 298 7.09 -1.13 -11.26
C LYS A 298 7.22 0.31 -11.78
N GLN A 299 7.27 1.29 -10.89
CA GLN A 299 7.48 2.71 -11.20
C GLN A 299 8.90 3.02 -11.70
N ARG A 300 9.87 2.13 -11.46
CA ARG A 300 11.32 2.37 -11.70
C ARG A 300 11.84 3.62 -11.00
N SER A 301 11.20 3.96 -9.89
CA SER A 301 11.48 5.14 -9.07
C SER A 301 10.86 4.94 -7.68
N GLY A 302 11.46 5.56 -6.68
CA GLY A 302 10.95 5.59 -5.31
C GLY A 302 12.03 5.94 -4.30
N HIS A 303 11.64 6.25 -3.07
CA HIS A 303 12.55 6.52 -1.97
C HIS A 303 12.03 5.88 -0.68
N VAL A 304 12.81 4.96 -0.10
CA VAL A 304 12.53 4.40 1.22
C VAL A 304 13.32 5.17 2.27
N VAL A 305 12.60 5.79 3.21
CA VAL A 305 13.17 6.52 4.35
C VAL A 305 12.89 5.73 5.62
N ASN A 306 13.96 5.23 6.26
CA ASN A 306 13.84 4.43 7.48
C ASN A 306 14.27 5.27 8.69
N ILE A 307 13.36 5.49 9.64
CA ILE A 307 13.69 6.20 10.89
C ILE A 307 14.38 5.21 11.84
N ALA A 308 15.71 5.24 11.83
CA ALA A 308 16.56 4.47 12.71
C ALA A 308 16.82 5.24 14.02
N SER A 309 18.09 5.33 14.43
CA SER A 309 18.57 6.06 15.61
C SER A 309 20.09 6.19 15.52
N VAL A 310 20.69 7.15 16.25
CA VAL A 310 22.12 7.02 16.60
C VAL A 310 22.39 5.70 17.33
N GLY A 311 21.39 5.18 18.05
CA GLY A 311 21.42 3.84 18.66
C GLY A 311 21.51 2.67 17.66
N GLY A 312 21.38 2.92 16.35
CA GLY A 312 21.66 1.93 15.30
C GLY A 312 23.10 1.93 14.80
N LEU A 313 23.92 2.90 15.25
CA LEU A 313 25.34 3.00 14.94
C LEU A 313 26.20 2.86 16.21
N VAL A 314 25.66 3.24 17.37
CA VAL A 314 26.36 3.27 18.66
C VAL A 314 25.57 2.53 19.72
N GLY A 315 26.23 1.66 20.50
CA GLY A 315 25.65 0.97 21.65
C GLY A 315 25.58 1.85 22.90
N PHE A 316 24.46 1.86 23.63
CA PHE A 316 24.30 2.58 24.89
C PHE A 316 23.74 1.67 26.00
N PRO A 317 24.23 1.80 27.25
CA PRO A 317 23.65 1.09 28.40
C PRO A 317 22.18 1.44 28.63
N GLY A 318 21.39 0.47 29.09
CA GLY A 318 19.98 0.68 29.46
C GLY A 318 18.99 0.75 28.29
N VAL A 319 19.49 0.64 27.05
CA VAL A 319 18.67 0.60 25.82
C VAL A 319 19.19 -0.45 24.83
N GLY A 320 19.87 -1.49 25.31
CA GLY A 320 20.59 -2.47 24.48
C GLY A 320 19.71 -3.14 23.41
N PHE A 321 18.52 -3.61 23.79
CA PHE A 321 17.59 -4.22 22.82
C PHE A 321 16.97 -3.20 21.85
N TYR A 322 16.76 -1.96 22.28
CA TYR A 322 16.33 -0.90 21.37
C TYR A 322 17.40 -0.66 20.31
N ASN A 323 18.66 -0.51 20.74
CA ASN A 323 19.80 -0.38 19.84
C ASN A 323 19.88 -1.57 18.89
N ALA A 324 19.74 -2.81 19.38
CA ALA A 324 19.72 -4.00 18.52
C ALA A 324 18.66 -3.90 17.40
N THR A 325 17.44 -3.44 17.70
CA THR A 325 16.43 -3.22 16.64
C THR A 325 16.87 -2.16 15.62
N LYS A 326 17.55 -1.10 16.05
CA LYS A 326 17.97 -0.02 15.15
C LYS A 326 19.21 -0.38 14.33
N PHE A 327 20.16 -1.13 14.89
CA PHE A 327 21.25 -1.75 14.13
C PHE A 327 20.72 -2.69 13.04
N ALA A 328 19.67 -3.47 13.35
CA ALA A 328 19.01 -4.32 12.35
C ALA A 328 18.37 -3.48 11.23
N VAL A 329 17.78 -2.32 11.55
CA VAL A 329 17.24 -1.38 10.54
C VAL A 329 18.36 -0.80 9.67
N ASP A 330 19.47 -0.34 10.24
CA ASP A 330 20.62 0.17 9.48
C ASP A 330 21.15 -0.92 8.51
N GLY A 331 21.46 -2.13 9.00
CA GLY A 331 21.98 -3.22 8.17
C GLY A 331 21.00 -3.69 7.08
N PHE A 332 19.70 -3.76 7.39
CA PHE A 332 18.65 -4.05 6.40
C PHE A 332 18.61 -2.98 5.31
N SER A 333 18.69 -1.71 5.69
CA SER A 333 18.58 -0.58 4.77
C SER A 333 19.81 -0.45 3.87
N GLU A 334 21.01 -0.70 4.38
CA GLU A 334 22.23 -0.74 3.57
C GLU A 334 22.16 -1.81 2.49
N SER A 335 21.65 -2.99 2.83
CA SER A 335 21.45 -4.09 1.88
C SER A 335 20.38 -3.73 0.84
N LEU A 336 19.22 -3.24 1.28
CA LEU A 336 18.14 -2.78 0.41
C LEU A 336 18.61 -1.72 -0.59
N SER A 337 19.45 -0.77 -0.15
CA SER A 337 20.00 0.27 -1.03
C SER A 337 20.82 -0.32 -2.17
N LYS A 338 21.65 -1.32 -1.89
CA LYS A 338 22.50 -1.98 -2.90
C LYS A 338 21.67 -2.82 -3.86
N GLU A 339 20.67 -3.53 -3.35
CA GLU A 339 19.76 -4.35 -4.15
C GLU A 339 18.90 -3.53 -5.11
N THR A 340 18.47 -2.34 -4.69
CA THR A 340 17.41 -1.60 -5.39
C THR A 340 17.91 -0.37 -6.17
N ALA A 341 19.18 0.02 -6.03
CA ALA A 341 19.77 1.17 -6.73
C ALA A 341 19.58 1.11 -8.25
N HIS A 342 19.83 -0.05 -8.87
CA HIS A 342 19.68 -0.26 -10.32
C HIS A 342 18.22 -0.17 -10.81
N LEU A 343 17.25 -0.17 -9.89
CA LEU A 343 15.83 0.00 -10.17
C LEU A 343 15.37 1.45 -10.07
N GLY A 344 16.26 2.39 -9.75
CA GLY A 344 15.93 3.80 -9.52
C GLY A 344 15.33 4.07 -8.13
N ILE A 345 15.41 3.12 -7.21
CA ILE A 345 14.87 3.25 -5.85
C ILE A 345 16.00 3.67 -4.91
N LYS A 346 15.79 4.79 -4.21
CA LYS A 346 16.74 5.36 -3.26
C LYS A 346 16.42 4.91 -1.84
N VAL A 347 17.41 4.88 -0.96
CA VAL A 347 17.22 4.57 0.47
C VAL A 347 17.96 5.60 1.31
N THR A 348 17.28 6.13 2.33
CA THR A 348 17.90 7.01 3.33
C THR A 348 17.54 6.54 4.74
N ILE A 349 18.54 6.43 5.58
CA ILE A 349 18.46 6.02 6.97
C ILE A 349 18.63 7.26 7.82
N ILE A 350 17.61 7.58 8.61
CA ILE A 350 17.64 8.72 9.51
C ILE A 350 18.15 8.24 10.87
N ASN A 351 19.30 8.74 11.30
CA ASN A 351 19.91 8.39 12.59
C ASN A 351 19.85 9.60 13.55
N PRO A 352 18.69 9.87 14.17
CA PRO A 352 18.54 10.97 15.11
C PRO A 352 19.16 10.67 16.47
N SER A 353 19.55 11.73 17.18
CA SER A 353 19.83 11.71 18.62
C SER A 353 18.56 11.98 19.44
N GLY A 354 18.67 12.63 20.60
CA GLY A 354 17.50 13.00 21.41
C GLY A 354 16.73 14.15 20.75
N PHE A 355 15.45 13.92 20.43
CA PHE A 355 14.50 14.91 19.94
C PHE A 355 13.26 14.97 20.83
N ARG A 356 12.55 16.11 20.81
CA ARG A 356 11.30 16.32 21.56
C ARG A 356 10.12 15.59 20.91
N THR A 357 10.29 14.29 20.70
CA THR A 357 9.26 13.35 20.27
C THR A 357 8.95 12.49 21.50
N ASP A 358 7.69 12.17 21.79
CA ASP A 358 7.27 11.42 23.00
C ASP A 358 7.89 10.02 23.17
N TRP A 359 8.89 9.65 22.34
CA TRP A 359 9.70 8.45 22.40
C TRP A 359 10.25 8.16 23.81
N ALA A 360 10.96 9.10 24.43
CA ALA A 360 11.50 8.90 25.78
C ALA A 360 10.43 9.00 26.89
N GLY A 361 9.19 9.33 26.53
CA GLY A 361 8.04 9.45 27.42
C GLY A 361 7.06 8.28 27.25
N ARG A 362 5.88 8.58 26.70
CA ARG A 362 4.75 7.64 26.61
C ARG A 362 4.96 6.50 25.60
N SER A 363 5.87 6.67 24.65
CA SER A 363 6.16 5.67 23.62
C SER A 363 7.26 4.68 24.03
N ALA A 364 7.66 4.67 25.31
CA ALA A 364 8.63 3.72 25.83
C ALA A 364 8.28 3.19 27.23
N ASN A 365 8.35 1.87 27.35
CA ASN A 365 8.23 1.16 28.62
C ASN A 365 9.58 1.08 29.34
N ASN A 366 9.54 0.85 30.65
CA ASN A 366 10.72 0.48 31.44
C ASN A 366 10.57 -0.97 31.88
N SER A 367 11.69 -1.69 32.01
CA SER A 367 11.72 -2.95 32.72
C SER A 367 11.19 -2.79 34.14
N LYS A 368 10.42 -3.77 34.59
CA LYS A 368 9.98 -3.89 35.98
C LYS A 368 11.01 -4.59 36.86
N ILE A 369 11.98 -5.26 36.24
CA ILE A 369 13.09 -5.93 36.92
C ILE A 369 14.19 -4.90 37.16
N VAL A 370 14.70 -4.86 38.40
CA VAL A 370 15.76 -3.96 38.81
C VAL A 370 16.84 -4.78 39.51
N ILE A 371 18.07 -4.68 39.01
CA ILE A 371 19.27 -5.32 39.57
C ILE A 371 20.26 -4.20 39.90
N ASP A 372 20.62 -4.09 41.18
CA ASP A 372 21.39 -2.97 41.72
C ASP A 372 22.78 -2.80 41.08
N ASP A 373 23.39 -3.89 40.61
CA ASP A 373 24.70 -3.88 39.92
C ASP A 373 24.71 -3.01 38.66
N TYR A 374 23.55 -2.77 38.04
CA TYR A 374 23.42 -1.91 36.86
C TYR A 374 23.13 -0.44 37.18
N ALA A 375 23.07 -0.06 38.46
CA ALA A 375 22.88 1.32 38.92
C ALA A 375 23.85 2.33 38.28
N PRO A 376 25.19 2.10 38.29
CA PRO A 376 26.15 3.08 37.76
C PRO A 376 26.18 3.15 36.22
N SER A 377 25.51 2.24 35.52
CA SER A 377 25.56 2.12 34.06
C SER A 377 24.19 2.29 33.41
N ALA A 378 23.44 1.21 33.23
CA ALA A 378 22.15 1.20 32.55
C ALA A 378 21.12 2.09 33.23
N HIS A 379 21.04 2.09 34.57
CA HIS A 379 20.08 2.92 35.28
C HIS A 379 20.46 4.39 35.22
N ALA A 380 21.74 4.73 35.41
CA ALA A 380 22.22 6.10 35.28
C ALA A 380 21.89 6.70 33.90
N ASN A 381 22.16 5.95 32.81
CA ASN A 381 21.84 6.40 31.47
C ASN A 381 20.32 6.48 31.22
N LYS A 382 19.55 5.46 31.63
CA LYS A 382 18.08 5.48 31.57
C LYS A 382 17.51 6.71 32.28
N ASN A 383 17.92 6.96 33.51
CA ASN A 383 17.45 8.09 34.31
C ASN A 383 17.80 9.42 33.68
N THR A 384 18.99 9.52 33.08
CA THR A 384 19.39 10.69 32.28
C THR A 384 18.43 10.88 31.11
N ILE A 385 18.27 9.89 30.22
CA ILE A 385 17.38 9.95 29.05
C ILE A 385 15.94 10.31 29.42
N ARG A 386 15.41 9.67 30.47
CA ARG A 386 14.05 9.93 30.96
C ARG A 386 13.91 11.31 31.59
N GLY A 387 14.94 11.77 32.31
CA GLY A 387 14.93 13.01 33.08
C GLY A 387 14.87 14.29 32.24
N TYR A 388 15.36 14.26 31.00
CA TYR A 388 15.25 15.39 30.06
C TYR A 388 14.21 15.16 28.95
N SER A 389 13.29 14.21 29.12
CA SER A 389 12.20 14.01 28.17
C SER A 389 11.33 15.27 28.02
N GLY A 390 11.07 15.70 26.78
CA GLY A 390 10.43 16.98 26.46
C GLY A 390 11.40 18.16 26.37
N ASN A 391 12.61 18.03 26.93
CA ASN A 391 13.66 19.04 26.94
C ASN A 391 14.89 18.64 26.11
N GLN A 392 14.75 17.62 25.26
CA GLN A 392 15.80 17.25 24.32
C GLN A 392 16.15 18.45 23.41
N PRO A 393 17.43 18.62 23.02
CA PRO A 393 17.83 19.72 22.14
C PRO A 393 17.24 19.59 20.73
N GLY A 394 17.07 18.37 20.22
CA GLY A 394 16.57 18.13 18.88
C GLY A 394 15.13 18.62 18.68
N ASP A 395 14.92 19.37 17.62
CA ASP A 395 13.61 19.88 17.19
C ASP A 395 12.98 19.01 16.09
N PRO A 396 11.81 18.37 16.36
CA PRO A 396 11.14 17.53 15.37
C PRO A 396 10.71 18.25 14.09
N GLU A 397 10.42 19.56 14.13
CA GLU A 397 10.07 20.34 12.94
C GLU A 397 11.30 20.58 12.06
N LEU A 398 12.45 20.89 12.67
CA LEU A 398 13.71 21.01 11.92
C LEU A 398 14.18 19.67 11.35
N ALA A 399 13.93 18.57 12.06
CA ALA A 399 14.18 17.23 11.55
C ALA A 399 13.30 16.92 10.34
N ALA A 400 12.00 17.24 10.39
CA ALA A 400 11.08 17.06 9.26
C ALA A 400 11.57 17.81 8.01
N LYS A 401 11.97 19.07 8.16
CA LYS A 401 12.59 19.88 7.09
C LYS A 401 13.86 19.25 6.52
N ALA A 402 14.73 18.74 7.39
CA ALA A 402 15.96 18.08 6.97
C ALA A 402 15.69 16.78 6.19
N ILE A 403 14.68 16.00 6.60
CA ILE A 403 14.27 14.77 5.91
C ILE A 403 13.68 15.10 4.53
N VAL A 404 12.77 16.07 4.44
CA VAL A 404 12.21 16.51 3.15
C VAL A 404 13.32 16.98 2.21
N LYS A 405 14.23 17.84 2.70
CA LYS A 405 15.40 18.28 1.93
C LYS A 405 16.29 17.12 1.46
N ALA A 406 16.45 16.09 2.29
CA ALA A 406 17.23 14.91 1.90
C ALA A 406 16.55 14.13 0.78
N VAL A 407 15.23 13.96 0.84
CA VAL A 407 14.44 13.29 -0.22
C VAL A 407 14.44 14.10 -1.52
N GLU A 408 14.36 15.43 -1.43
CA GLU A 408 14.44 16.35 -2.58
C GLU A 408 15.84 16.42 -3.22
N SER A 409 16.87 15.94 -2.53
CA SER A 409 18.24 15.95 -3.06
C SER A 409 18.36 15.04 -4.28
N GLU A 410 19.07 15.53 -5.30
CA GLU A 410 19.43 14.70 -6.47
C GLU A 410 20.19 13.44 -6.03
N ASN A 411 21.13 13.63 -5.10
CA ASN A 411 21.96 12.59 -4.49
C ASN A 411 21.67 12.51 -2.98
N PRO A 412 20.60 11.83 -2.55
CA PRO A 412 20.29 11.71 -1.13
C PRO A 412 21.33 10.84 -0.43
N PRO A 413 21.67 11.14 0.83
CA PRO A 413 22.61 10.31 1.59
C PRO A 413 21.96 8.97 1.99
N LEU A 414 22.78 7.94 2.11
CA LEU A 414 22.34 6.68 2.73
C LEU A 414 22.13 6.85 4.25
N HIS A 415 23.00 7.57 4.95
CA HIS A 415 22.82 7.92 6.37
C HIS A 415 22.70 9.43 6.56
N LEU A 416 21.65 9.88 7.24
CA LEU A 416 21.47 11.26 7.67
C LEU A 416 21.47 11.33 9.19
N LEU A 417 22.58 11.83 9.77
CA LEU A 417 22.68 12.08 11.20
C LEU A 417 21.92 13.35 11.56
N LEU A 418 21.02 13.27 12.55
CA LEU A 418 20.27 14.44 13.03
C LEU A 418 20.62 14.77 14.48
N GLY A 419 21.12 15.99 14.68
CA GLY A 419 21.50 16.55 15.98
C GLY A 419 22.95 16.27 16.39
N VAL A 420 23.49 17.16 17.24
CA VAL A 420 24.91 17.15 17.66
C VAL A 420 25.30 15.84 18.35
N GLY A 421 24.39 15.24 19.13
CA GLY A 421 24.63 13.97 19.80
C GLY A 421 24.84 12.81 18.81
N ALA A 422 24.11 12.81 17.69
CA ALA A 422 24.25 11.79 16.66
C ALA A 422 25.61 11.93 15.99
N LEU A 423 25.97 13.15 15.58
CA LEU A 423 27.26 13.44 14.95
C LEU A 423 28.44 13.06 15.85
N LYS A 424 28.48 13.58 17.10
CA LYS A 424 29.58 13.31 18.03
C LYS A 424 29.68 11.83 18.40
N GLY A 425 28.55 11.19 18.67
CA GLY A 425 28.50 9.77 19.03
C GLY A 425 29.03 8.88 17.91
N THR A 426 28.58 9.11 16.68
CA THR A 426 29.03 8.34 15.51
C THR A 426 30.51 8.55 15.24
N LEU A 427 31.02 9.79 15.25
CA LEU A 427 32.45 10.06 15.05
C LEU A 427 33.32 9.33 16.08
N LYS A 428 32.95 9.41 17.36
CA LYS A 428 33.65 8.68 18.42
C LYS A 428 33.62 7.17 18.19
N LYS A 429 32.48 6.61 17.81
CA LYS A 429 32.37 5.16 17.52
C LYS A 429 33.23 4.74 16.34
N MET A 430 33.36 5.58 15.31
CA MET A 430 34.26 5.31 14.18
C MET A 430 35.71 5.26 14.62
N GLU A 431 36.15 6.17 15.47
CA GLU A 431 37.51 6.17 16.04
C GLU A 431 37.76 4.91 16.88
N GLU A 432 36.82 4.52 17.73
CA GLU A 432 36.91 3.30 18.56
C GLU A 432 36.97 2.03 17.70
N LEU A 433 36.07 1.91 16.71
CA LEU A 433 36.05 0.75 15.81
C LEU A 433 37.33 0.67 14.96
N LYS A 434 37.81 1.80 14.44
CA LYS A 434 39.06 1.84 13.70
C LYS A 434 40.23 1.40 14.57
N LYS A 435 40.28 1.85 15.82
CA LYS A 435 41.32 1.42 16.76
C LYS A 435 41.32 -0.10 16.96
N ASP A 436 40.15 -0.72 17.12
CA ASP A 436 40.04 -2.17 17.24
C ASP A 436 40.52 -2.87 15.96
N ILE A 437 40.10 -2.40 14.77
CA ILE A 437 40.54 -2.95 13.47
C ILE A 437 42.07 -2.87 13.34
N ASP A 438 42.64 -1.68 13.54
CA ASP A 438 44.08 -1.45 13.39
C ASP A 438 44.89 -2.31 14.39
N THR A 439 44.37 -2.49 15.61
CA THR A 439 45.03 -3.30 16.64
C THR A 439 45.05 -4.79 16.29
N TRP A 440 44.01 -5.29 15.62
CA TRP A 440 43.82 -6.71 15.34
C TRP A 440 44.05 -7.13 13.88
N GLU A 441 44.42 -6.19 12.99
CA GLU A 441 44.55 -6.39 11.54
C GLU A 441 45.39 -7.62 11.18
N ALA A 442 46.58 -7.77 11.75
CA ALA A 442 47.48 -8.89 11.44
C ALA A 442 46.87 -10.25 11.79
N ILE A 443 46.10 -10.33 12.88
CA ILE A 443 45.39 -11.55 13.28
C ILE A 443 44.20 -11.81 12.37
N THR A 444 43.45 -10.77 11.99
CA THR A 444 42.34 -10.88 11.03
C THR A 444 42.81 -11.40 9.68
N ILE A 445 43.86 -10.82 9.08
CA ILE A 445 44.42 -11.27 7.80
C ILE A 445 45.03 -12.67 7.92
N GLY A 446 45.65 -12.98 9.07
CA GLY A 446 46.26 -14.29 9.34
C GLY A 446 45.27 -15.45 9.38
N ALA A 447 43.96 -15.20 9.41
CA ALA A 447 42.92 -16.22 9.47
C ALA A 447 42.56 -16.84 8.10
N ASP A 448 43.04 -16.29 6.97
CA ASP A 448 42.73 -16.81 5.64
C ASP A 448 43.59 -18.03 5.26
N SER A 449 42.95 -19.07 4.70
CA SER A 449 43.63 -20.24 4.09
C SER A 449 42.78 -20.90 2.98
N PRO A 450 43.23 -20.88 1.71
CA PRO A 450 44.41 -20.18 1.24
C PRO A 450 44.25 -18.67 1.46
N LYS A 451 45.38 -17.97 1.57
CA LYS A 451 45.36 -16.50 1.65
C LYS A 451 44.61 -15.95 0.43
N ALA A 452 43.62 -15.09 0.70
CA ALA A 452 42.75 -14.50 -0.32
C ALA A 452 43.53 -13.65 -1.35
#